data_AF-A0A7V8YHJ6-F1
#
_entry.id   AF-A0A7V8YHJ6-F1
#
_cell.length_a   1.000
_cell.length_b   1.000
_cell.length_c   1.000
_cell.angle_alpha   90.00
_cell.angle_beta   90.00
_cell.angle_gamma   90.00
#
_symmetry.space_group_name_H-M   'P 1'
#
loop_
_entity.id
_entity.type
_entity.pdbx_description
1 polymer ?
#
loop_
_entity_poly.entity_id
_entity_poly.type
_entity_poly.pdbx_seq_one_letter_code
_entity_poly.pdbx_strand_id
1 'polypeptide(L)' 'PRHDYWLFDDRDVWRMHYNADLTFHGAELIEDEAAIAQHLVWRDLALALAEPLKDYLAARDGV' A
#
# COMPACT_ATOMS: atom_id res chain seq x y z
N PRO A 1 -0.01 -5.67 -6.18
CA PRO A 1 1.03 -5.16 -7.11
C PRO A 1 2.40 -5.78 -6.77
N ARG A 2 3.40 -5.73 -7.66
CA ARG A 2 4.78 -6.20 -7.39
C ARG A 2 5.74 -5.07 -6.98
N HIS A 3 5.19 -3.93 -6.58
CA HIS A 3 5.93 -2.75 -6.13
C HIS A 3 5.18 -2.14 -4.95
N ASP A 4 5.92 -1.41 -4.13
CA ASP A 4 5.35 -0.61 -3.06
C ASP A 4 4.87 0.73 -3.61
N TYR A 5 3.80 1.26 -3.01
CA TYR A 5 3.28 2.57 -3.34
C TYR A 5 2.70 3.23 -2.10
N TRP A 6 2.74 4.56 -2.10
CA TRP A 6 1.99 5.40 -1.16
C TRP A 6 0.85 6.06 -1.91
N LEU A 7 -0.29 6.18 -1.23
CA LEU A 7 -1.50 6.79 -1.77
C LEU A 7 -1.93 7.90 -0.80
N PHE A 8 -2.11 9.11 -1.33
CA PHE A 8 -2.54 10.28 -0.58
C PHE A 8 -3.85 10.82 -1.14
N ASP A 9 -4.78 11.14 -0.24
CA ASP A 9 -6.06 11.81 -0.53
C ASP A 9 -6.84 11.18 -1.69
N ASP A 10 -6.71 9.86 -1.85
CA ASP A 10 -7.34 9.05 -2.91
C ASP A 10 -7.02 9.52 -4.34
N ARG A 11 -5.90 10.23 -4.49
CA ARG A 11 -5.56 10.92 -5.73
C ARG A 11 -4.10 10.74 -6.09
N ASP A 12 -3.20 11.05 -5.17
CA ASP A 12 -1.77 11.11 -5.49
C ASP A 12 -1.12 9.77 -5.16
N VAL A 13 -0.75 9.03 -6.20
CA VAL A 13 -0.07 7.74 -6.08
C VAL A 13 1.42 7.92 -6.32
N TRP A 14 2.21 7.61 -5.31
CA TRP A 14 3.67 7.60 -5.39
C TRP A 14 4.17 6.16 -5.43
N ARG A 15 4.76 5.77 -6.55
CA ARG A 15 5.46 4.49 -6.65
C ARG A 15 6.81 4.58 -5.96
N MET A 16 7.08 3.66 -5.03
CA MET A 16 8.31 3.66 -4.25
C MET A 16 9.36 2.78 -4.94
N HIS A 17 10.56 3.30 -5.09
CA HIS A 17 11.71 2.59 -5.65
C HIS A 17 12.73 2.32 -4.54
N TYR A 18 13.07 1.04 -4.38
CA TYR A 18 14.11 0.57 -3.48
C TYR A 18 15.23 -0.09 -4.29
N ASN A 19 16.45 0.07 -3.81
CA ASN A 19 17.59 -0.68 -4.32
C ASN A 19 17.50 -2.16 -3.89
N ALA A 20 18.36 -2.99 -4.46
CA ALA A 20 18.42 -4.42 -4.11
C ALA A 20 18.76 -4.68 -2.64
N ASP A 21 19.43 -3.74 -1.96
CA ASP A 21 19.73 -3.76 -0.52
C ASP A 21 18.59 -3.20 0.35
N LEU A 22 17.41 -2.97 -0.24
CA LEU A 22 16.22 -2.41 0.39
C LEU A 22 16.37 -0.95 0.85
N THR A 23 17.45 -0.26 0.48
CA THR A 23 17.57 1.18 0.72
C THR A 23 16.64 1.95 -0.20
N PHE A 24 16.05 3.03 0.32
CA PHE A 24 15.18 3.90 -0.46
C PHE A 24 15.99 4.62 -1.55
N HIS A 25 15.56 4.45 -2.80
CA HIS A 25 16.19 5.09 -3.95
C HIS A 25 15.46 6.39 -4.34
N GLY A 26 14.13 6.37 -4.31
CA GLY A 26 13.31 7.50 -4.71
C GLY A 26 11.84 7.11 -4.91
N ALA A 27 11.01 8.09 -5.25
CA ALA A 27 9.60 7.87 -5.55
C ALA A 27 9.21 8.60 -6.85
N GLU A 28 8.28 8.01 -7.59
CA GLU A 28 7.71 8.55 -8.83
C GLU A 28 6.23 8.83 -8.64
N LEU A 29 5.79 10.05 -8.97
CA LEU A 29 4.35 10.38 -8.99
C LEU A 29 3.73 9.78 -10.25
N ILE A 30 2.67 8.99 -10.06
CA ILE A 30 1.88 8.42 -11.14
C ILE A 30 0.79 9.40 -11.54
N GLU A 31 0.81 9.87 -12.79
CA GLU A 31 -0.17 10.82 -13.32
C GLU A 31 -1.29 10.17 -14.15
N ASP A 32 -1.15 8.90 -14.52
CA ASP A 32 -2.15 8.17 -15.29
C ASP A 32 -3.40 7.86 -14.44
N GLU A 33 -4.55 8.42 -14.83
CA GLU A 33 -5.81 8.28 -14.11
C GLU A 33 -6.28 6.83 -13.99
N ALA A 34 -6.05 6.01 -15.03
CA ALA A 34 -6.41 4.60 -15.01
C ALA A 34 -5.55 3.82 -14.00
N ALA A 35 -4.25 4.10 -13.96
CA ALA A 35 -3.37 3.56 -12.94
C ALA A 35 -3.78 4.02 -11.53
N ILE A 36 -4.11 5.30 -11.31
CA ILE A 36 -4.58 5.80 -10.01
C ILE A 36 -5.84 5.03 -9.57
N ALA A 37 -6.83 4.93 -10.45
CA ALA A 37 -8.06 4.18 -10.17
C ALA A 37 -7.79 2.71 -9.79
N GLN A 38 -6.83 2.06 -10.46
CA GLN A 38 -6.43 0.70 -10.12
C GLN A 38 -5.79 0.59 -8.72
N HIS A 39 -5.03 1.60 -8.29
CA HIS A 39 -4.47 1.62 -6.93
C HIS A 39 -5.53 1.82 -5.85
N LEU A 40 -6.61 2.57 -6.13
CA LEU A 40 -7.77 2.68 -5.23
C LEU A 40 -8.45 1.32 -5.05
N VAL A 41 -8.64 0.57 -6.15
CA VAL A 41 -9.19 -0.79 -6.07
C VAL A 41 -8.31 -1.71 -5.23
N TRP A 42 -6.98 -1.62 -5.35
CA TRP A 42 -6.06 -2.40 -4.53
C TRP A 42 -6.11 -1.99 -3.05
N ARG A 43 -6.23 -0.70 -2.74
CA ARG A 43 -6.42 -0.22 -1.37
C ARG A 43 -7.69 -0.81 -0.77
N ASP A 44 -8.81 -0.75 -1.49
CA ASP A 44 -10.10 -1.23 -1.00
C ASP A 44 -10.06 -2.74 -0.75
N LEU A 45 -9.46 -3.49 -1.67
CA LEU A 45 -9.27 -4.93 -1.49
C LEU A 45 -8.38 -5.24 -0.29
N ALA A 46 -7.27 -4.52 -0.11
CA ALA A 46 -6.38 -4.72 1.03
C ALA A 46 -7.08 -4.41 2.36
N LEU A 47 -7.84 -3.32 2.44
CA LEU A 47 -8.62 -2.97 3.63
C LEU A 47 -9.72 -3.98 3.93
N ALA A 48 -10.43 -4.47 2.91
CA ALA A 48 -11.49 -5.47 3.08
C ALA A 48 -10.95 -6.83 3.57
N LEU A 49 -9.69 -7.15 3.25
CA LEU A 49 -9.02 -8.38 3.65
C LEU A 49 -8.14 -8.21 4.90
N ALA A 50 -7.97 -6.98 5.39
CA ALA A 50 -7.13 -6.71 6.55
C ALA A 50 -7.80 -7.19 7.85
N GLU A 51 -6.98 -7.67 8.77
CA GLU A 51 -7.42 -7.93 10.15
C GLU A 51 -7.26 -6.64 10.97
N PRO A 52 -8.31 -6.18 11.68
CA PRO A 52 -8.18 -5.08 12.62
C PRO A 52 -7.12 -5.38 13.68
N LEU A 53 -6.27 -4.39 13.99
CA LEU A 53 -5.15 -4.57 14.93
C LEU A 53 -5.59 -5.16 16.29
N LYS A 54 -6.76 -4.75 16.79
CA LYS A 54 -7.32 -5.27 18.05
C LYS A 54 -7.56 -6.79 18.01
N ASP A 55 -8.01 -7.31 16.87
CA ASP A 55 -8.39 -8.71 16.70
C ASP A 55 -7.11 -9.55 16.53
N TYR A 56 -6.16 -9.03 15.74
CA TYR A 56 -4.81 -9.59 15.62
C TYR A 56 -4.09 -9.73 16.97
N LEU A 57 -4.13 -8.68 17.81
CA LEU A 57 -3.51 -8.70 19.14
C LEU A 57 -4.21 -9.68 20.07
N ALA A 58 -5.55 -9.72 20.08
CA ALA A 58 -6.30 -10.67 20.88
C ALA A 58 -5.98 -12.13 20.50
N ALA A 59 -5.82 -12.42 19.20
CA ALA A 59 -5.41 -13.74 18.72
C ALA A 59 -3.96 -14.08 19.11
N ARG A 60 -3.08 -13.08 19.23
CA ARG A 60 -1.67 -13.26 19.57
C ARG A 60 -1.37 -13.36 21.06
N ASP A 61 -2.12 -12.64 21.89
CA ASP A 61 -1.96 -12.62 23.35
C ASP A 61 -2.70 -13.79 24.03
N GLY A 62 -3.49 -14.55 23.28
CA GLY A 62 -4.22 -15.75 23.73
C GLY A 62 -3.42 -17.05 23.73
N VAL A 63 -2.13 -17.01 24.09
CA VAL A 63 -1.29 -18.20 24.39
C VAL A 63 -0.96 -18.25 25.87
#